data_AF-A0A1V4WIW6-F1
#
_entry.id   AF-A0A1V4WIW6-F1
#
_cell.length_a   1.000
_cell.length_b   1.000
_cell.length_c   1.000
_cell.angle_alpha   90.00
_cell.angle_beta   90.00
_cell.angle_gamma   90.00
#
_symmetry.space_group_name_H-M   'P 1'
#
loop_
_entity.id
_entity.type
_entity.pdbx_description
1 polymer ?
#
loop_
_entity_poly.entity_id
_entity_poly.type
_entity_poly.pdbx_seq_one_letter_code
_entity_poly.pdbx_strand_id
1 'polypeptide(L)'
;MRQGQNKHDVLLEDLGSIVREMVTDLDDSARNITKKPAGIRLSNLQGTVCDIDAPQVHRPVPLERYAKEWIDFIGGSKKSLDKRAIGFLCWVPEIAIDTRFLACVESSGITLNRRFLGGLVRSCHCMWEDVWPEGTPVHMVRSLLSRYRGTDQVLLKWQAHLDALLAERAPQIMADRLLCSGRGLTSFVDEWHIEPQSAFFRRVIEVATAACRNRLDQPTSDLLVLVFRDLLPWPGWKPSNFKKEIGEIILYRPMSNRSREMIQRFILHFEGLGDPRMSANRLKWMEVPQKAKDCLIHWLGQENRHVFSEHVYQQGKGWVWKQMISIWDPLSFENADRQ
;
A
#
# COMPACT_ATOMS: atom_id res chain seq x y z
N MET A 1 36.81 -58.73 -31.26
CA MET A 1 36.47 -57.30 -31.17
C MET A 1 35.03 -57.10 -31.63
N ARG A 2 34.11 -56.84 -30.71
CA ARG A 2 32.83 -56.13 -30.93
C ARG A 2 32.10 -56.04 -29.58
N GLN A 3 32.26 -54.92 -28.90
CA GLN A 3 31.32 -54.43 -27.89
C GLN A 3 31.46 -52.91 -27.88
N GLY A 4 30.39 -52.22 -28.26
CA GLY A 4 30.40 -50.76 -28.39
C GLY A 4 29.17 -50.24 -29.11
N GLN A 5 27.98 -50.57 -28.60
CA GLN A 5 26.71 -49.94 -28.94
C GLN A 5 25.66 -50.49 -27.96
N ASN A 6 25.29 -49.71 -26.93
CA ASN A 6 24.04 -49.78 -26.15
C ASN A 6 24.12 -48.94 -24.87
N LYS A 7 24.41 -47.63 -24.98
CA LYS A 7 24.30 -46.71 -23.83
C LYS A 7 23.67 -45.34 -24.12
N HIS A 8 23.25 -45.07 -25.36
CA HIS A 8 22.68 -43.76 -25.70
C HIS A 8 21.17 -43.74 -25.92
N ASP A 9 20.50 -44.87 -26.13
CA ASP A 9 19.04 -44.89 -26.39
C ASP A 9 18.18 -44.85 -25.11
N VAL A 10 18.76 -45.13 -23.94
CA VAL A 10 18.02 -45.12 -22.65
C VAL A 10 17.78 -43.69 -22.12
N LEU A 11 18.54 -42.69 -22.59
CA LEU A 11 18.43 -41.31 -22.09
C LEU A 11 17.29 -40.49 -22.73
N LEU A 12 16.82 -40.88 -23.91
CA LEU A 12 15.78 -40.13 -24.64
C LEU A 12 14.37 -40.49 -24.19
N GLU A 13 14.11 -41.74 -23.83
CA GLU A 13 12.81 -42.15 -23.28
C GLU A 13 12.56 -41.59 -21.87
N ASP A 14 13.62 -41.49 -21.05
CA ASP A 14 13.58 -40.86 -19.73
C ASP A 14 13.35 -39.34 -19.82
N LEU A 15 13.93 -38.67 -20.81
CA LEU A 15 13.62 -37.25 -21.06
C LEU A 15 12.17 -37.06 -21.53
N GLY A 16 11.66 -38.00 -22.34
CA GLY A 16 10.26 -37.99 -22.77
C GLY A 16 9.27 -38.21 -21.63
N SER A 17 9.60 -39.02 -20.62
CA SER A 17 8.74 -39.21 -19.44
C SER A 17 8.74 -37.96 -18.54
N ILE A 18 9.90 -37.37 -18.27
CA ILE A 18 10.04 -36.15 -17.47
C ILE A 18 9.29 -34.96 -18.10
N VAL A 19 9.42 -34.77 -19.41
CA VAL A 19 8.72 -33.68 -20.11
C VAL A 19 7.21 -33.88 -20.07
N ARG A 20 6.72 -35.12 -20.19
CA ARG A 20 5.28 -35.41 -20.08
C ARG A 20 4.75 -35.14 -18.68
N GLU A 21 5.50 -35.54 -17.65
CA GLU A 21 5.15 -35.31 -16.24
C GLU A 21 5.06 -33.82 -15.93
N MET A 22 6.05 -33.02 -16.38
CA MET A 22 6.04 -31.57 -16.25
C MET A 22 4.85 -30.92 -16.98
N VAL A 23 4.48 -31.43 -18.16
CA VAL A 23 3.32 -30.91 -18.91
C VAL A 23 2.02 -31.23 -18.18
N THR A 24 1.85 -32.44 -17.64
CA THR A 24 0.68 -32.78 -16.81
C THR A 24 0.59 -31.96 -15.54
N ASP A 25 1.71 -31.70 -14.86
CA ASP A 25 1.73 -30.85 -13.66
C ASP A 25 1.35 -29.40 -13.99
N LEU A 26 1.80 -28.87 -15.13
CA LEU A 26 1.42 -27.55 -15.61
C LEU A 26 -0.07 -27.48 -15.96
N ASP A 27 -0.60 -28.51 -16.60
CA ASP A 27 -2.01 -28.60 -16.99
C ASP A 27 -2.94 -28.74 -15.78
N ASP A 28 -2.52 -29.52 -14.77
CA ASP A 28 -3.24 -29.68 -13.51
C ASP A 28 -3.16 -28.42 -12.65
N SER A 29 -2.02 -27.72 -12.65
CA SER A 29 -1.87 -26.42 -12.01
C SER A 29 -2.75 -25.36 -12.69
N ALA A 30 -2.78 -25.33 -14.02
CA ALA A 30 -3.67 -24.46 -14.80
C ALA A 30 -5.16 -24.77 -14.54
N ARG A 31 -5.54 -26.05 -14.45
CA ARG A 31 -6.91 -26.47 -14.08
C ARG A 31 -7.27 -26.11 -12.63
N ASN A 32 -6.31 -26.18 -11.71
CA ASN A 32 -6.54 -25.77 -10.32
C ASN A 32 -6.62 -24.25 -10.16
N ILE A 33 -5.93 -23.51 -11.02
CA ILE A 33 -6.08 -22.06 -11.14
C ILE A 33 -7.47 -21.72 -11.69
N THR A 34 -8.00 -22.43 -12.68
CA THR A 34 -9.31 -22.11 -13.31
C THR A 34 -10.54 -22.45 -12.46
N LYS A 35 -10.41 -23.32 -11.43
CA LYS A 35 -11.52 -23.71 -10.54
C LYS A 35 -11.98 -22.63 -9.55
N LYS A 36 -11.17 -21.60 -9.26
CA LYS A 36 -11.57 -20.52 -8.34
C LYS A 36 -12.30 -19.40 -9.10
N PRO A 37 -13.36 -18.77 -8.56
CA PRO A 37 -13.99 -17.62 -9.20
C PRO A 37 -12.96 -16.52 -9.51
N ALA A 38 -13.02 -15.92 -10.70
CA ALA A 38 -12.06 -14.90 -11.14
C ALA A 38 -11.93 -13.72 -10.16
N GLY A 39 -13.02 -13.38 -9.46
CA GLY A 39 -13.02 -12.32 -8.44
C GLY A 39 -12.09 -12.59 -7.25
N ILE A 40 -11.99 -13.84 -6.78
CA ILE A 40 -11.10 -14.23 -5.67
C ILE A 40 -9.64 -14.31 -6.15
N ARG A 41 -9.43 -14.69 -7.42
CA ARG A 41 -8.10 -14.71 -8.03
C ARG A 41 -7.55 -13.31 -8.20
N LEU A 42 -8.36 -12.38 -8.71
CA LEU A 42 -7.97 -10.98 -8.92
C LEU A 42 -7.65 -10.27 -7.60
N SER A 43 -8.44 -10.49 -6.54
CA SER A 43 -8.15 -9.90 -5.23
C SER A 43 -6.84 -10.42 -4.64
N ASN A 44 -6.57 -11.73 -4.77
CA ASN A 44 -5.34 -12.34 -4.28
C ASN A 44 -4.14 -11.93 -5.14
N LEU A 45 -4.32 -11.78 -6.46
CA LEU A 45 -3.25 -11.33 -7.36
C LEU A 45 -2.94 -9.84 -7.13
N GLN A 46 -3.95 -8.99 -6.94
CA GLN A 46 -3.75 -7.60 -6.55
C GLN A 46 -3.02 -7.50 -5.21
N GLY A 47 -3.43 -8.29 -4.20
CA GLY A 47 -2.71 -8.38 -2.93
C GLY A 47 -1.24 -8.80 -3.15
N THR A 48 -1.01 -9.85 -3.92
CA THR A 48 0.35 -10.37 -4.17
C THR A 48 1.21 -9.41 -4.99
N VAL A 49 0.65 -8.70 -5.97
CA VAL A 49 1.36 -7.69 -6.78
C VAL A 49 1.68 -6.46 -5.93
N CYS A 50 0.76 -6.03 -5.06
CA CYS A 50 1.05 -5.00 -4.06
C CYS A 50 2.14 -5.43 -3.06
N ASP A 51 2.26 -6.73 -2.76
CA ASP A 51 3.28 -7.28 -1.88
C ASP A 51 4.67 -7.40 -2.56
N ILE A 52 4.72 -7.58 -3.88
CA ILE A 52 5.97 -7.69 -4.66
C ILE A 52 6.69 -6.34 -4.78
N ASP A 53 5.93 -5.25 -4.94
CA ASP A 53 6.48 -3.89 -5.04
C ASP A 53 6.63 -3.19 -3.67
N ALA A 54 6.24 -3.85 -2.58
CA ALA A 54 6.42 -3.31 -1.24
C ALA A 54 7.92 -3.34 -0.85
N PRO A 55 8.50 -2.25 -0.30
CA PRO A 55 9.86 -2.26 0.21
C PRO A 55 10.03 -3.40 1.22
N GLN A 56 10.89 -4.36 0.87
CA GLN A 56 11.06 -5.62 1.60
C GLN A 56 11.46 -5.35 3.04
N VAL A 57 10.52 -5.58 3.95
CA VAL A 57 10.81 -5.57 5.37
C VAL A 57 11.18 -7.00 5.77
N HIS A 58 12.37 -7.17 6.34
CA HIS A 58 12.89 -8.46 6.78
C HIS A 58 12.12 -9.02 7.99
N ARG A 59 10.87 -9.45 7.76
CA ARG A 59 10.08 -10.22 8.72
C ARG A 59 10.77 -11.58 8.97
N PRO A 60 10.77 -12.08 10.20
CA PRO A 60 11.09 -13.49 10.44
C PRO A 60 10.17 -14.40 9.61
N VAL A 61 10.73 -15.47 9.02
CA VAL A 61 9.93 -16.48 8.31
C VAL A 61 8.86 -17.03 9.27
N PRO A 62 7.58 -17.12 8.84
CA PRO A 62 6.51 -17.74 9.61
C PRO A 62 6.93 -19.12 10.11
N LEU A 63 6.87 -19.33 11.43
CA LEU A 63 7.19 -20.61 12.04
C LEU A 63 6.06 -20.99 12.98
N GLU A 64 5.19 -21.89 12.52
CA GLU A 64 4.00 -22.38 13.24
C GLU A 64 4.34 -22.87 14.66
N ARG A 65 5.54 -23.42 14.85
CA ARG A 65 6.02 -23.85 16.17
C ARG A 65 6.00 -22.74 17.23
N TYR A 66 6.27 -21.48 16.85
CA TYR A 66 6.29 -20.36 17.79
C TYR A 66 4.89 -19.85 18.13
N ALA A 67 3.95 -19.96 17.18
CA ALA A 67 2.54 -19.73 17.46
C ALA A 67 1.98 -20.79 18.41
N LYS A 68 2.36 -22.07 18.21
CA LYS A 68 2.03 -23.14 19.16
C LYS A 68 2.62 -22.89 20.54
N GLU A 69 3.87 -22.46 20.61
CA GLU A 69 4.53 -22.14 21.87
C GLU A 69 3.83 -21.00 22.63
N TRP A 70 3.30 -20.00 21.92
CA TRP A 70 2.46 -18.96 22.51
C TRP A 70 1.15 -19.53 23.09
N ILE A 71 0.50 -20.44 22.37
CA ILE A 71 -0.71 -21.12 22.85
C ILE A 71 -0.41 -21.94 24.12
N ASP A 72 0.69 -22.71 24.11
CA ASP A 72 1.11 -23.51 25.27
C ASP A 72 1.44 -22.63 26.49
N PHE A 73 2.01 -21.44 26.26
CA PHE A 73 2.28 -20.44 27.29
C PHE A 73 1.00 -19.86 27.89
N ILE A 74 0.04 -19.42 27.05
CA ILE A 74 -1.26 -18.93 27.54
C ILE A 74 -2.02 -20.05 28.28
N GLY A 75 -1.94 -21.27 27.77
CA GLY A 75 -2.57 -22.45 28.37
C GLY A 75 -1.89 -22.95 29.65
N GLY A 76 -0.82 -22.30 30.11
CA GLY A 76 -0.09 -22.66 31.34
C GLY A 76 0.75 -23.93 31.24
N SER A 77 0.80 -24.56 30.07
CA SER A 77 1.62 -25.75 29.80
C SER A 77 3.10 -25.39 29.66
N LYS A 78 3.41 -24.14 29.31
CA LYS A 78 4.77 -23.59 29.28
C LYS A 78 4.88 -22.38 30.20
N LYS A 79 5.92 -22.35 31.06
CA LYS A 79 6.13 -21.25 32.03
C LYS A 79 6.80 -20.02 31.43
N SER A 80 7.51 -20.15 30.32
CA SER A 80 8.25 -19.05 29.67
C SER A 80 8.36 -19.27 28.17
N LEU A 81 8.54 -18.18 27.43
CA LEU A 81 8.78 -18.21 25.99
C LEU A 81 10.28 -18.22 25.68
N ASP A 82 10.67 -18.96 24.66
CA ASP A 82 12.03 -18.97 24.16
C ASP A 82 12.37 -17.60 23.54
N LYS A 83 13.62 -17.15 23.68
CA LYS A 83 14.07 -15.86 23.11
C LYS A 83 13.79 -15.74 21.61
N ARG A 84 13.92 -16.85 20.86
CA ARG A 84 13.62 -16.87 19.42
C ARG A 84 12.12 -16.78 19.15
N ALA A 85 11.29 -17.40 19.99
CA ALA A 85 9.84 -17.28 19.91
C ALA A 85 9.43 -15.83 20.18
N ILE A 86 9.93 -15.20 21.25
CA ILE A 86 9.69 -13.78 21.52
C ILE A 86 10.06 -12.91 20.31
N GLY A 87 11.25 -13.12 19.73
CA GLY A 87 11.70 -12.38 18.56
C GLY A 87 10.81 -12.56 17.32
N PHE A 88 10.18 -13.73 17.17
CA PHE A 88 9.19 -13.98 16.12
C PHE A 88 7.84 -13.33 16.45
N LEU A 89 7.34 -13.53 17.66
CA LEU A 89 6.01 -13.11 18.11
C LEU A 89 5.87 -11.59 18.19
N CYS A 90 6.96 -10.84 18.37
CA CYS A 90 6.96 -9.38 18.20
C CYS A 90 6.49 -8.94 16.80
N TRP A 91 6.51 -9.82 15.79
CA TRP A 91 6.09 -9.53 14.41
C TRP A 91 4.72 -10.14 14.07
N VAL A 92 3.99 -10.67 15.05
CA VAL A 92 2.63 -11.18 14.89
C VAL A 92 1.68 -10.16 15.53
N PRO A 93 0.95 -9.35 14.74
CA PRO A 93 0.27 -8.17 15.26
C PRO A 93 -0.64 -8.45 16.46
N GLU A 94 -1.45 -9.52 16.39
CA GLU A 94 -2.42 -9.91 17.40
C GLU A 94 -1.77 -10.37 18.72
N ILE A 95 -0.54 -10.89 18.64
CA ILE A 95 0.20 -11.37 19.81
C ILE A 95 1.07 -10.24 20.39
N ALA A 96 1.71 -9.47 19.52
CA ALA A 96 2.59 -8.37 19.90
C ALA A 96 1.87 -7.26 20.68
N ILE A 97 0.55 -7.09 20.47
CA ILE A 97 -0.31 -6.18 21.23
C ILE A 97 -0.99 -6.83 22.44
N ASP A 98 -0.80 -8.14 22.68
CA ASP A 98 -1.38 -8.82 23.83
C ASP A 98 -0.65 -8.38 25.11
N THR A 99 -1.39 -7.89 26.10
CA THR A 99 -0.82 -7.39 27.36
C THR A 99 -0.05 -8.47 28.13
N ARG A 100 -0.45 -9.74 28.04
CA ARG A 100 0.25 -10.87 28.68
C ARG A 100 1.57 -11.15 27.97
N PHE A 101 1.60 -11.03 26.64
CA PHE A 101 2.83 -11.16 25.87
C PHE A 101 3.80 -10.04 26.23
N LEU A 102 3.34 -8.79 26.24
CA LEU A 102 4.16 -7.63 26.60
C LEU A 102 4.69 -7.71 28.04
N ALA A 103 3.88 -8.19 28.99
CA ALA A 103 4.33 -8.45 30.36
C ALA A 103 5.40 -9.57 30.43
N CYS A 104 5.25 -10.63 29.62
CA CYS A 104 6.27 -11.66 29.46
C CYS A 104 7.58 -11.08 28.88
N VAL A 105 7.48 -10.22 27.87
CA VAL A 105 8.65 -9.54 27.29
C VAL A 105 9.37 -8.69 28.34
N GLU A 106 8.65 -7.88 29.12
CA GLU A 106 9.23 -7.05 30.17
C GLU A 106 9.90 -7.86 31.29
N SER A 107 9.27 -8.96 31.71
CA SER A 107 9.79 -9.84 32.77
C SER A 107 10.89 -10.79 32.32
N SER A 108 11.06 -11.02 31.02
CA SER A 108 12.05 -11.96 30.47
C SER A 108 13.51 -11.56 30.71
N GLY A 109 13.77 -10.30 31.06
CA GLY A 109 15.13 -9.75 31.18
C GLY A 109 15.91 -9.67 29.86
N ILE A 110 15.27 -9.93 28.72
CA ILE A 110 15.91 -9.92 27.41
C ILE A 110 16.15 -8.47 26.96
N THR A 111 17.38 -8.18 26.54
CA THR A 111 17.68 -6.93 25.85
C THR A 111 17.03 -6.92 24.46
N LEU A 112 16.04 -6.05 24.26
CA LEU A 112 15.36 -5.89 22.99
C LEU A 112 16.25 -5.15 21.99
N ASN A 113 16.56 -5.81 20.88
CA ASN A 113 17.31 -5.20 19.79
C ASN A 113 16.37 -4.58 18.73
N ARG A 114 16.96 -3.98 17.68
CA ARG A 114 16.25 -3.37 16.54
C ARG A 114 15.09 -4.22 16.02
N ARG A 115 15.31 -5.53 15.85
CA ARG A 115 14.32 -6.43 15.26
C ARG A 115 13.09 -6.61 16.14
N PHE A 116 13.26 -6.65 17.46
CA PHE A 116 12.16 -6.88 18.40
C PHE A 116 11.31 -5.61 18.50
N LEU A 117 11.95 -4.47 18.76
CA LEU A 117 11.28 -3.17 18.85
C LEU A 117 10.64 -2.77 17.51
N GLY A 118 11.32 -3.03 16.40
CA GLY A 118 10.78 -2.88 15.05
C GLY A 118 9.48 -3.66 14.86
N GLY A 119 9.47 -4.94 15.23
CA GLY A 119 8.26 -5.77 15.15
C GLY A 119 7.12 -5.22 16.01
N LEU A 120 7.41 -4.82 17.25
CA LEU A 120 6.38 -4.30 18.17
C LEU A 120 5.73 -3.02 17.64
N VAL A 121 6.52 -2.04 17.21
CA VAL A 121 6.01 -0.77 16.65
C VAL A 121 5.16 -1.04 15.41
N ARG A 122 5.62 -1.90 14.51
CA ARG A 122 4.88 -2.26 13.30
C ARG A 122 3.58 -2.99 13.62
N SER A 123 3.60 -3.89 14.61
CA SER A 123 2.39 -4.57 15.07
C SER A 123 1.36 -3.58 15.61
N CYS A 124 1.77 -2.56 16.37
CA CYS A 124 0.89 -1.44 16.75
C CYS A 124 0.37 -0.68 15.52
N HIS A 125 1.21 -0.44 14.52
CA HIS A 125 0.81 0.26 13.28
C HIS A 125 -0.17 -0.56 12.43
N CYS A 126 -0.01 -1.88 12.36
CA CYS A 126 -0.93 -2.77 11.67
C CYS A 126 -2.31 -2.80 12.36
N MET A 127 -2.32 -2.86 13.69
CA MET A 127 -3.54 -2.92 14.49
C MET A 127 -4.09 -1.53 14.87
N TRP A 128 -3.67 -0.46 14.19
CA TRP A 128 -4.01 0.92 14.58
C TRP A 128 -5.51 1.22 14.59
N GLU A 129 -6.29 0.55 13.75
CA GLU A 129 -7.76 0.70 13.74
C GLU A 129 -8.44 -0.09 14.86
N ASP A 130 -7.81 -1.16 15.36
CA ASP A 130 -8.37 -2.07 16.38
C ASP A 130 -7.87 -1.76 17.80
N VAL A 131 -6.68 -1.17 17.91
CA VAL A 131 -6.02 -0.83 19.17
C VAL A 131 -6.05 0.67 19.37
N TRP A 132 -6.63 1.10 20.49
CA TRP A 132 -6.61 2.51 20.86
C TRP A 132 -5.17 2.96 21.18
N PRO A 133 -4.68 4.09 20.65
CA PRO A 133 -3.33 4.60 20.92
C PRO A 133 -3.03 4.90 22.39
N GLU A 134 -4.06 5.08 23.21
CA GLU A 134 -3.95 5.25 24.68
C GLU A 134 -4.17 3.93 25.43
N GLY A 135 -4.25 2.82 24.72
CA GLY A 135 -4.39 1.49 25.30
C GLY A 135 -3.12 1.04 26.01
N THR A 136 -3.28 0.19 27.03
CA THR A 136 -2.18 -0.44 27.77
C THR A 136 -1.09 -1.03 26.87
N PRO A 137 -1.40 -1.75 25.77
CA PRO A 137 -0.36 -2.29 24.89
C PRO A 137 0.56 -1.23 24.30
N VAL A 138 0.00 -0.12 23.82
CA VAL A 138 0.77 0.97 23.21
C VAL A 138 1.64 1.65 24.26
N HIS A 139 1.12 1.86 25.48
CA HIS A 139 1.91 2.38 26.59
C HIS A 139 3.10 1.49 26.95
N MET A 140 2.93 0.17 26.98
CA MET A 140 4.01 -0.78 27.22
C MET A 140 5.05 -0.73 26.10
N VAL A 141 4.64 -0.71 24.82
CA VAL A 141 5.57 -0.60 23.68
C VAL A 141 6.33 0.72 23.71
N ARG A 142 5.68 1.83 24.05
CA ARG A 142 6.34 3.14 24.26
C ARG A 142 7.39 3.07 25.37
N SER A 143 7.07 2.41 26.49
CA SER A 143 7.99 2.21 27.62
C SER A 143 9.20 1.36 27.21
N LEU A 144 8.99 0.27 26.48
CA LEU A 144 10.06 -0.57 25.96
C LEU A 144 10.99 0.19 25.02
N LEU A 145 10.42 1.01 24.12
CA LEU A 145 11.20 1.81 23.17
C LEU A 145 11.94 2.98 23.86
N SER A 146 11.33 3.63 24.87
CA SER A 146 11.99 4.71 25.62
C SER A 146 13.18 4.23 26.44
N ARG A 147 13.20 2.95 26.81
CA ARG A 147 14.31 2.29 27.51
C ARG A 147 15.40 1.77 26.58
N TYR A 148 15.27 1.94 25.27
CA TYR A 148 16.33 1.58 24.32
C TYR A 148 17.62 2.37 24.62
N ARG A 149 18.76 1.66 24.60
CA ARG A 149 20.11 2.19 24.89
C ARG A 149 21.14 1.77 23.84
N GLY A 150 20.70 1.20 22.73
CA GLY A 150 21.61 0.81 21.64
C GLY A 150 21.94 1.98 20.71
N THR A 151 22.62 1.68 19.61
CA THR A 151 23.15 2.67 18.66
C THR A 151 22.41 2.72 17.32
N ASP A 152 21.33 1.95 17.17
CA ASP A 152 20.56 1.91 15.93
C ASP A 152 19.86 3.26 15.69
N GLN A 153 20.20 3.91 14.58
CA GLN A 153 19.76 5.28 14.27
C GLN A 153 18.24 5.37 14.08
N VAL A 154 17.59 4.31 13.56
CA VAL A 154 16.14 4.30 13.36
C VAL A 154 15.44 4.26 14.71
N LEU A 155 15.89 3.39 15.61
CA LEU A 155 15.32 3.33 16.95
C LEU A 155 15.58 4.59 17.77
N LEU A 156 16.76 5.22 17.64
CA LEU A 156 17.05 6.49 18.29
C LEU A 156 16.13 7.60 17.75
N LYS A 157 15.91 7.66 16.43
CA LYS A 157 14.95 8.57 15.81
C LYS A 157 13.53 8.32 16.32
N TRP A 158 13.11 7.06 16.39
CA TRP A 158 11.78 6.70 16.90
C TRP A 158 11.61 7.05 18.39
N GLN A 159 12.64 6.83 19.20
CA GLN A 159 12.67 7.19 20.62
C GLN A 159 12.54 8.70 20.82
N ALA A 160 13.18 9.51 19.96
CA ALA A 160 13.06 10.97 19.98
C ALA A 160 11.69 11.48 19.50
N HIS A 161 10.93 10.65 18.78
CA HIS A 161 9.66 11.01 18.14
C HIS A 161 8.53 10.01 18.45
N LEU A 162 8.43 9.59 19.72
CA LEU A 162 7.38 8.67 20.16
C LEU A 162 5.97 9.24 19.95
N ASP A 163 5.82 10.56 20.02
CA ASP A 163 4.59 11.29 19.73
C ASP A 163 4.15 11.12 18.27
N ALA A 164 5.10 11.08 17.34
CA ALA A 164 4.84 10.89 15.92
C ALA A 164 4.56 9.43 15.54
N LEU A 165 4.82 8.45 16.41
CA LEU A 165 4.72 7.03 16.05
C LEU A 165 3.67 6.25 16.85
N LEU A 166 3.46 6.61 18.12
CA LEU A 166 2.71 5.80 19.09
C LEU A 166 1.82 6.67 19.99
N ALA A 167 1.32 7.80 19.50
CA ALA A 167 0.36 8.64 20.22
C ALA A 167 -0.95 8.76 19.43
N GLU A 168 -2.03 9.19 20.07
CA GLU A 168 -3.33 9.37 19.40
C GLU A 168 -3.23 10.25 18.15
N ARG A 169 -2.48 11.36 18.27
CA ARG A 169 -2.24 12.32 17.17
C ARG A 169 -1.07 11.97 16.26
N ALA A 170 -0.50 10.77 16.40
CA ALA A 170 0.67 10.35 15.60
C ALA A 170 0.41 10.43 14.08
N PRO A 171 -0.77 10.02 13.55
CA PRO A 171 -1.04 10.15 12.12
C PRO A 171 -0.99 11.61 11.64
N GLN A 172 -1.52 12.55 12.43
CA GLN A 172 -1.50 13.98 12.14
C GLN A 172 -0.08 14.53 12.16
N ILE A 173 0.68 14.23 13.20
CA ILE A 173 2.08 14.67 13.33
C ILE A 173 2.92 14.13 12.16
N MET A 174 2.71 12.88 11.76
CA MET A 174 3.43 12.30 10.62
C MET A 174 2.97 12.86 9.28
N ALA A 175 1.68 13.16 9.12
CA ALA A 175 1.19 13.86 7.94
C ALA A 175 1.87 15.23 7.82
N ASP A 176 1.88 16.02 8.89
CA ASP A 176 2.54 17.33 8.89
C ASP A 176 4.04 17.21 8.56
N ARG A 177 4.73 16.21 9.11
CA ARG A 177 6.13 15.94 8.78
C ARG A 177 6.32 15.55 7.31
N LEU A 178 5.44 14.74 6.75
CA LEU A 178 5.46 14.38 5.32
C LEU A 178 5.33 15.63 4.45
N LEU A 179 4.32 16.46 4.74
CA LEU A 179 4.04 17.69 4.01
C LEU A 179 5.18 18.72 4.10
N CYS A 180 5.83 18.83 5.26
CA CYS A 180 6.93 19.76 5.48
C CYS A 180 8.29 19.22 5.01
N SER A 181 8.41 17.94 4.67
CA SER A 181 9.70 17.33 4.31
C SER A 181 10.21 17.76 2.93
N GLY A 182 9.31 18.18 2.03
CA GLY A 182 9.62 18.40 0.61
C GLY A 182 10.07 17.13 -0.12
N ARG A 183 9.97 15.96 0.51
CA ARG A 183 10.36 14.67 -0.08
C ARG A 183 9.15 13.95 -0.64
N GLY A 184 9.38 13.07 -1.62
CA GLY A 184 8.37 12.15 -2.11
C GLY A 184 8.01 11.09 -1.08
N LEU A 185 6.84 10.47 -1.27
CA LEU A 185 6.28 9.51 -0.32
C LEU A 185 7.20 8.32 -0.02
N THR A 186 7.82 7.73 -1.06
CA THR A 186 8.73 6.58 -0.90
C THR A 186 9.92 6.93 -0.01
N SER A 187 10.58 8.06 -0.27
CA SER A 187 11.72 8.52 0.53
C SER A 187 11.31 8.78 1.98
N PHE A 188 10.10 9.29 2.21
CA PHE A 188 9.58 9.48 3.56
C PHE A 188 9.35 8.15 4.30
N VAL A 189 8.74 7.16 3.62
CA VAL A 189 8.53 5.82 4.19
C VAL A 189 9.87 5.18 4.55
N ASP A 190 10.86 5.24 3.65
CA ASP A 190 12.19 4.69 3.90
C ASP A 190 12.90 5.40 5.05
N GLU A 191 12.82 6.74 5.12
CA GLU A 191 13.44 7.53 6.20
C GLU A 191 12.85 7.20 7.58
N TRP A 192 11.56 6.88 7.65
CA TRP A 192 10.85 6.58 8.89
C TRP A 192 10.71 5.08 9.17
N HIS A 193 11.07 4.22 8.22
CA HIS A 193 10.96 2.75 8.30
C HIS A 193 9.53 2.29 8.66
N ILE A 194 8.51 3.03 8.21
CA ILE A 194 7.11 2.69 8.44
C ILE A 194 6.65 1.68 7.39
N GLU A 195 5.73 0.79 7.76
CA GLU A 195 5.11 -0.11 6.80
C GLU A 195 4.11 0.65 5.93
N PRO A 196 4.33 0.75 4.59
CA PRO A 196 3.44 1.52 3.73
C PRO A 196 2.00 1.03 3.80
N GLN A 197 1.76 -0.27 3.95
CA GLN A 197 0.43 -0.86 3.94
C GLN A 197 -0.25 -0.93 5.32
N SER A 198 0.38 -0.41 6.37
CA SER A 198 -0.19 -0.44 7.72
C SER A 198 -1.43 0.44 7.84
N ALA A 199 -2.34 0.08 8.76
CA ALA A 199 -3.50 0.90 9.11
C ALA A 199 -3.08 2.30 9.60
N PHE A 200 -1.99 2.39 10.36
CA PHE A 200 -1.40 3.65 10.77
C PHE A 200 -1.02 4.54 9.58
N PHE A 201 -0.25 4.01 8.62
CA PHE A 201 0.19 4.81 7.49
C PHE A 201 -0.97 5.20 6.56
N ARG A 202 -2.00 4.35 6.43
CA ARG A 202 -3.25 4.74 5.77
C ARG A 202 -3.85 5.99 6.38
N ARG A 203 -3.91 6.09 7.72
CA ARG A 203 -4.38 7.30 8.40
C ARG A 203 -3.48 8.50 8.12
N VAL A 204 -2.16 8.31 8.05
CA VAL A 204 -1.22 9.37 7.65
C VAL A 204 -1.56 9.90 6.25
N ILE A 205 -1.79 9.01 5.28
CA ILE A 205 -2.14 9.40 3.90
C ILE A 205 -3.48 10.12 3.85
N GLU A 206 -4.50 9.61 4.55
CA GLU A 206 -5.82 10.25 4.62
C GLU A 206 -5.71 11.69 5.17
N VAL A 207 -4.97 11.87 6.27
CA VAL A 207 -4.76 13.20 6.87
C VAL A 207 -3.93 14.11 5.96
N ALA A 208 -2.84 13.60 5.37
CA ALA A 208 -1.99 14.39 4.47
C ALA A 208 -2.76 14.84 3.22
N THR A 209 -3.58 13.95 2.66
CA THR A 209 -4.40 14.25 1.47
C THR A 209 -5.46 15.29 1.79
N ALA A 210 -6.17 15.16 2.92
CA ALA A 210 -7.14 16.15 3.37
C ALA A 210 -6.47 17.52 3.64
N ALA A 211 -5.28 17.53 4.22
CA ALA A 211 -4.52 18.77 4.46
C ALA A 211 -4.09 19.44 3.15
N CYS A 212 -3.65 18.67 2.15
CA CYS A 212 -3.33 19.22 0.83
C CYS A 212 -4.58 19.71 0.09
N ARG A 213 -5.70 18.96 0.17
CA ARG A 213 -6.98 19.37 -0.39
C ARG A 213 -7.38 20.76 0.10
N ASN A 214 -7.21 21.02 1.40
CA ASN A 214 -7.53 22.30 2.02
C ASN A 214 -6.61 23.46 1.60
N ARG A 215 -5.60 23.19 0.76
CA ARG A 215 -4.62 24.16 0.25
C ARG A 215 -4.50 24.11 -1.29
N LEU A 216 -5.46 23.50 -2.00
CA LEU A 216 -5.42 23.35 -3.47
C LEU A 216 -5.45 24.68 -4.22
N ASP A 217 -5.89 25.75 -3.57
CA ASP A 217 -5.92 27.11 -4.10
C ASP A 217 -4.60 27.87 -3.92
N GLN A 218 -3.68 27.34 -3.11
CA GLN A 218 -2.39 27.97 -2.88
C GLN A 218 -1.42 27.69 -4.04
N PRO A 219 -0.61 28.68 -4.46
CA PRO A 219 0.31 28.56 -5.60
C PRO A 219 1.53 27.65 -5.34
N THR A 220 1.54 26.88 -4.25
CA THR A 220 2.62 25.94 -3.92
C THR A 220 2.56 24.71 -4.81
N SER A 221 3.36 24.71 -5.88
CA SER A 221 3.50 23.61 -6.85
C SER A 221 3.75 22.25 -6.18
N ASP A 222 4.56 22.23 -5.12
CA ASP A 222 5.03 20.99 -4.49
C ASP A 222 3.89 20.18 -3.82
N LEU A 223 2.88 20.85 -3.25
CA LEU A 223 1.74 20.17 -2.63
C LEU A 223 0.84 19.51 -3.67
N LEU A 224 0.62 20.17 -4.80
CA LEU A 224 -0.14 19.60 -5.92
C LEU A 224 0.57 18.38 -6.48
N VAL A 225 1.88 18.48 -6.69
CA VAL A 225 2.70 17.34 -7.14
C VAL A 225 2.60 16.19 -6.14
N LEU A 226 2.77 16.46 -4.84
CA LEU A 226 2.65 15.42 -3.80
C LEU A 226 1.28 14.73 -3.82
N VAL A 227 0.18 15.47 -3.92
CA VAL A 227 -1.18 14.89 -3.95
C VAL A 227 -1.39 13.99 -5.16
N PHE A 228 -1.13 14.50 -6.37
CA PHE A 228 -1.51 13.81 -7.60
C PHE A 228 -0.47 12.78 -8.06
N ARG A 229 0.79 12.90 -7.64
CA ARG A 229 1.85 11.94 -7.95
C ARG A 229 1.98 10.85 -6.88
N ASP A 230 1.87 11.21 -5.61
CA ASP A 230 2.24 10.30 -4.53
C ASP A 230 1.03 9.87 -3.68
N LEU A 231 0.21 10.80 -3.19
CA LEU A 231 -0.85 10.48 -2.21
C LEU A 231 -2.07 9.80 -2.84
N LEU A 232 -2.63 10.35 -3.91
CA LEU A 232 -3.81 9.75 -4.57
C LEU A 232 -3.49 8.43 -5.28
N PRO A 233 -2.34 8.28 -5.97
CA PRO A 233 -1.96 7.00 -6.57
C PRO A 233 -1.55 5.91 -5.58
N TRP A 234 -1.35 6.23 -4.30
CA TRP A 234 -0.85 5.27 -3.31
C TRP A 234 -1.77 4.03 -3.22
N PRO A 235 -1.27 2.80 -3.39
CA PRO A 235 -2.12 1.62 -3.57
C PRO A 235 -2.85 1.15 -2.30
N GLY A 236 -2.52 1.68 -1.12
CA GLY A 236 -3.07 1.21 0.16
C GLY A 236 -4.41 1.85 0.58
N TRP A 237 -5.03 2.65 -0.29
CA TRP A 237 -6.36 3.20 -0.05
C TRP A 237 -7.42 2.10 0.10
N LYS A 238 -8.34 2.28 1.05
CA LYS A 238 -9.64 1.60 0.98
C LYS A 238 -10.43 2.20 -0.18
N PRO A 239 -11.03 1.41 -1.09
CA PRO A 239 -11.74 1.93 -2.26
C PRO A 239 -12.77 3.01 -1.90
N SER A 240 -13.58 2.79 -0.87
CA SER A 240 -14.58 3.75 -0.40
C SER A 240 -13.98 5.06 0.11
N ASN A 241 -12.86 5.01 0.84
CA ASN A 241 -12.16 6.19 1.35
C ASN A 241 -11.55 7.00 0.20
N PHE A 242 -10.94 6.33 -0.80
CA PHE A 242 -10.44 7.00 -1.99
C PHE A 242 -11.56 7.70 -2.77
N LYS A 243 -12.69 7.01 -3.00
CA LYS A 243 -13.83 7.57 -3.75
C LYS A 243 -14.46 8.77 -3.04
N LYS A 244 -14.55 8.70 -1.72
CA LYS A 244 -14.96 9.82 -0.87
C LYS A 244 -13.99 11.00 -1.02
N GLU A 245 -12.69 10.76 -0.90
CA GLU A 245 -11.66 11.79 -1.00
C GLU A 245 -11.67 12.48 -2.37
N ILE A 246 -11.80 11.71 -3.46
CA ILE A 246 -11.97 12.25 -4.82
C ILE A 246 -13.21 13.14 -4.91
N GLY A 247 -14.31 12.72 -4.29
CA GLY A 247 -15.52 13.54 -4.18
C GLY A 247 -15.27 14.86 -3.46
N GLU A 248 -14.56 14.82 -2.33
CA GLU A 248 -14.22 16.01 -1.54
C GLU A 248 -13.27 16.95 -2.29
N ILE A 249 -12.29 16.42 -3.04
CA ILE A 249 -11.38 17.19 -3.89
C ILE A 249 -12.14 17.90 -5.03
N ILE A 250 -13.03 17.20 -5.74
CA ILE A 250 -13.82 17.81 -6.82
C ILE A 250 -14.74 18.92 -6.28
N LEU A 251 -15.29 18.72 -5.08
CA LEU A 251 -16.22 19.68 -4.47
C LEU A 251 -15.52 20.80 -3.70
N TYR A 252 -14.19 20.75 -3.56
CA TYR A 252 -13.44 21.75 -2.81
C TYR A 252 -13.60 23.16 -3.41
N ARG A 253 -13.70 24.16 -2.52
CA ARG A 253 -13.79 25.58 -2.85
C ARG A 253 -12.97 26.38 -1.83
N PRO A 254 -12.21 27.41 -2.26
CA PRO A 254 -12.06 27.92 -3.64
C PRO A 254 -11.22 27.00 -4.54
N MET A 255 -11.38 27.07 -5.85
CA MET A 255 -10.71 26.17 -6.83
C MET A 255 -10.17 26.99 -8.00
N SER A 256 -8.85 26.98 -8.20
CA SER A 256 -8.22 27.61 -9.37
C SER A 256 -8.49 26.81 -10.65
N ASN A 257 -8.36 27.44 -11.83
CA ASN A 257 -8.47 26.71 -13.10
C ASN A 257 -7.35 25.68 -13.26
N ARG A 258 -6.11 26.01 -12.85
CA ARG A 258 -4.96 25.09 -12.85
C ARG A 258 -5.25 23.83 -12.02
N SER A 259 -5.75 24.01 -10.79
CA SER A 259 -6.08 22.88 -9.90
C SER A 259 -7.21 22.03 -10.50
N ARG A 260 -8.20 22.67 -11.13
CA ARG A 260 -9.29 21.97 -11.84
C ARG A 260 -8.77 21.10 -12.98
N GLU A 261 -7.93 21.65 -13.86
CA GLU A 261 -7.33 20.93 -14.99
C GLU A 261 -6.50 19.73 -14.52
N MET A 262 -5.74 19.91 -13.44
CA MET A 262 -4.93 18.85 -12.84
C MET A 262 -5.81 17.73 -12.29
N ILE A 263 -6.90 18.06 -11.58
CA ILE A 263 -7.90 17.09 -11.11
C ILE A 263 -8.53 16.35 -12.29
N GLN A 264 -8.96 17.05 -13.34
CA GLN A 264 -9.55 16.44 -14.53
C GLN A 264 -8.57 15.45 -15.18
N ARG A 265 -7.33 15.89 -15.44
CA ARG A 265 -6.31 15.03 -16.05
C ARG A 265 -6.01 13.81 -15.19
N PHE A 266 -5.83 13.98 -13.87
CA PHE A 266 -5.63 12.85 -12.97
C PHE A 266 -6.77 11.84 -13.07
N ILE A 267 -8.02 12.29 -12.90
CA ILE A 267 -9.19 11.42 -12.89
C ILE A 267 -9.37 10.67 -14.21
N LEU A 268 -9.16 11.35 -15.35
CA LEU A 268 -9.32 10.76 -16.67
C LEU A 268 -8.28 9.66 -16.97
N HIS A 269 -7.08 9.76 -16.38
CA HIS A 269 -5.99 8.79 -16.59
C HIS A 269 -5.91 7.73 -15.47
N PHE A 270 -6.53 7.98 -14.32
CA PHE A 270 -6.52 7.02 -13.22
C PHE A 270 -7.40 5.80 -13.52
N GLU A 271 -6.80 4.62 -13.57
CA GLU A 271 -7.46 3.36 -13.94
C GLU A 271 -8.72 3.07 -13.10
N GLY A 272 -8.67 3.41 -11.82
CA GLY A 272 -9.77 3.22 -10.89
C GLY A 272 -10.97 4.14 -11.09
N LEU A 273 -10.90 5.17 -11.95
CA LEU A 273 -11.98 6.15 -12.19
C LEU A 273 -12.36 6.28 -13.66
N GLY A 274 -11.51 6.93 -14.47
CA GLY A 274 -11.78 7.28 -15.87
C GLY A 274 -12.91 8.31 -16.06
N ASP A 275 -13.28 8.58 -17.31
CA ASP A 275 -14.34 9.54 -17.65
C ASP A 275 -15.72 9.09 -17.12
N PRO A 276 -16.41 9.88 -16.26
CA PRO A 276 -17.72 9.53 -15.70
C PRO A 276 -18.87 9.49 -16.70
N ARG A 277 -18.70 10.05 -17.91
CA ARG A 277 -19.70 10.08 -18.98
C ARG A 277 -19.74 8.76 -19.76
N MET A 278 -18.65 7.99 -19.71
CA MET A 278 -18.53 6.72 -20.41
C MET A 278 -19.27 5.62 -19.64
N SER A 279 -20.14 4.88 -20.34
CA SER A 279 -20.90 3.77 -19.75
C SER A 279 -19.99 2.70 -19.12
N ALA A 280 -18.83 2.45 -19.73
CA ALA A 280 -17.81 1.50 -19.24
C ALA A 280 -17.27 1.86 -17.85
N ASN A 281 -17.29 3.13 -17.45
CA ASN A 281 -16.79 3.57 -16.14
C ASN A 281 -17.90 3.71 -15.09
N ARG A 282 -19.18 3.44 -15.42
CA ARG A 282 -20.31 3.68 -14.50
C ARG A 282 -20.12 3.03 -13.13
N LEU A 283 -19.61 1.79 -13.09
CA LEU A 283 -19.35 1.06 -11.84
C LEU A 283 -18.24 1.71 -11.00
N LYS A 284 -17.19 2.23 -11.66
CA LYS A 284 -16.07 2.91 -11.00
C LYS A 284 -16.51 4.18 -10.27
N TRP A 285 -17.65 4.75 -10.64
CA TRP A 285 -18.16 6.01 -10.08
C TRP A 285 -19.27 5.83 -9.05
N MET A 286 -19.70 4.60 -8.73
CA MET A 286 -20.87 4.39 -7.85
C MET A 286 -20.69 4.92 -6.43
N GLU A 287 -19.49 4.81 -5.86
CA GLU A 287 -19.20 5.27 -4.49
C GLU A 287 -18.77 6.73 -4.42
N VAL A 288 -18.59 7.40 -5.57
CA VAL A 288 -18.28 8.84 -5.59
C VAL A 288 -19.59 9.61 -5.36
N PRO A 289 -19.61 10.63 -4.47
CA PRO A 289 -20.79 11.45 -4.25
C PRO A 289 -21.36 12.00 -5.57
N GLN A 290 -22.67 11.85 -5.79
CA GLN A 290 -23.33 12.25 -7.04
C GLN A 290 -23.08 13.73 -7.38
N LYS A 291 -23.11 14.61 -6.37
CA LYS A 291 -22.81 16.04 -6.53
C LYS A 291 -21.41 16.29 -7.10
N ALA A 292 -20.41 15.50 -6.70
CA ALA A 292 -19.05 15.61 -7.22
C ALA A 292 -18.99 15.13 -8.67
N LYS A 293 -19.65 14.02 -8.97
CA LYS A 293 -19.77 13.50 -10.35
C LYS A 293 -20.39 14.52 -11.29
N ASP A 294 -21.51 15.14 -10.90
CA ASP A 294 -22.20 16.17 -11.69
C ASP A 294 -21.31 17.41 -11.89
N CYS A 295 -20.59 17.82 -10.85
CA CYS A 295 -19.63 18.93 -10.91
C CYS A 295 -18.50 18.65 -11.92
N LEU A 296 -17.93 17.45 -11.90
CA LEU A 296 -16.89 17.06 -12.86
C LEU A 296 -17.44 16.97 -14.29
N ILE A 297 -18.63 16.38 -14.49
CA ILE A 297 -19.28 16.34 -15.81
C ILE A 297 -19.48 17.76 -16.34
N HIS A 298 -19.88 18.69 -15.47
CA HIS A 298 -20.00 20.10 -15.84
C HIS A 298 -18.66 20.73 -16.25
N TRP A 299 -17.58 20.49 -15.50
CA TRP A 299 -16.24 20.97 -15.86
C TRP A 299 -15.80 20.45 -17.22
N LEU A 300 -15.94 19.13 -17.43
CA LEU A 300 -15.64 18.50 -18.71
C LEU A 300 -16.50 19.10 -19.82
N GLY A 301 -17.79 19.39 -19.57
CA GLY A 301 -18.69 20.02 -20.54
C GLY A 301 -18.28 21.43 -20.97
N GLN A 302 -17.58 22.19 -20.13
CA GLN A 302 -17.14 23.56 -20.42
C GLN A 302 -15.90 23.61 -21.33
N GLU A 303 -14.98 22.65 -21.21
CA GLU A 303 -13.82 22.52 -22.11
C GLU A 303 -14.19 22.03 -23.52
N ASN A 304 -15.40 21.46 -23.66
CA ASN A 304 -15.86 20.79 -24.89
C ASN A 304 -16.50 21.70 -25.93
N ARG A 305 -16.24 23.01 -25.93
CA ARG A 305 -16.54 23.79 -27.14
C ARG A 305 -15.51 23.53 -28.25
N HIS A 306 -14.29 23.07 -27.93
CA HIS A 306 -13.22 22.90 -28.92
C HIS A 306 -12.50 21.54 -28.90
N VAL A 307 -12.81 20.62 -27.98
CA VAL A 307 -12.12 19.33 -27.91
C VAL A 307 -13.11 18.18 -27.71
N PHE A 308 -13.99 17.92 -28.69
CA PHE A 308 -14.68 16.63 -28.76
C PHE A 308 -14.55 15.98 -30.14
N SER A 309 -13.90 14.82 -30.09
CA SER A 309 -14.04 13.70 -31.02
C SER A 309 -13.37 13.84 -32.40
N GLU A 310 -12.06 13.60 -32.47
CA GLU A 310 -11.52 13.03 -33.71
C GLU A 310 -12.02 11.59 -33.83
N HIS A 311 -13.23 11.45 -34.38
CA HIS A 311 -13.59 10.22 -35.04
C HIS A 311 -12.62 10.07 -36.20
N VAL A 312 -11.70 9.12 -36.13
CA VAL A 312 -10.85 8.80 -37.28
C VAL A 312 -11.52 7.61 -37.97
N TYR A 313 -11.99 7.84 -39.19
CA TYR A 313 -12.44 6.74 -40.04
C TYR A 313 -11.21 5.90 -40.40
N GLN A 314 -11.15 4.67 -39.90
CA GLN A 314 -10.14 3.70 -40.32
C GLN A 314 -10.74 2.82 -41.41
N GLN A 315 -10.15 2.86 -42.61
CA GLN A 315 -10.58 2.03 -43.72
C GLN A 315 -10.55 0.55 -43.33
N GLY A 316 -11.69 -0.14 -43.47
CA GLY A 316 -11.88 -1.54 -43.05
C GLY A 316 -12.33 -1.75 -41.59
N LYS A 317 -12.32 -0.71 -40.74
CA LYS A 317 -12.77 -0.79 -39.33
C LYS A 317 -13.87 0.21 -38.95
N GLY A 318 -14.20 1.15 -39.84
CA GLY A 318 -15.22 2.17 -39.60
C GLY A 318 -14.71 3.30 -38.71
N TRP A 319 -15.63 4.03 -38.07
CA TRP A 319 -15.28 5.09 -37.13
C TRP A 319 -14.70 4.50 -35.85
N VAL A 320 -13.44 4.83 -35.54
CA VAL A 320 -12.75 4.32 -34.35
C VAL A 320 -12.42 5.47 -33.41
N TRP A 321 -12.64 5.27 -32.11
CA TRP A 321 -12.23 6.20 -31.07
C TRP A 321 -10.70 6.17 -30.94
N LYS A 322 -10.05 7.31 -31.20
CA LYS A 322 -8.63 7.48 -30.90
C LYS A 322 -8.51 8.38 -29.67
N GLN A 323 -8.30 7.77 -28.51
CA GLN A 323 -7.91 8.51 -27.32
C GLN A 323 -6.50 9.05 -27.57
N MET A 324 -6.31 10.36 -27.51
CA MET A 324 -4.97 10.94 -27.56
C MET A 324 -4.27 10.52 -26.27
N ILE A 325 -3.40 9.51 -26.36
CA ILE A 325 -2.59 9.04 -25.23
C ILE A 325 -1.49 10.09 -25.04
N SER A 326 -1.82 11.14 -24.29
CA SER A 326 -0.81 11.93 -23.60
C SER A 326 -0.26 11.03 -22.51
N ILE A 327 1.00 10.60 -22.63
CA ILE A 327 1.71 9.95 -21.53
C ILE A 327 1.64 10.91 -20.34
N TRP A 328 0.96 10.50 -19.26
CA TRP A 328 0.81 11.33 -18.07
C TRP A 328 2.18 11.46 -17.40
N ASP A 329 2.74 12.67 -17.45
CA ASP A 329 3.88 13.06 -16.62
C ASP A 329 3.41 14.19 -15.68
N PRO A 330 3.28 13.94 -14.36
CA PRO A 330 2.92 14.97 -13.40
C PRO A 330 3.92 16.13 -13.33
N LEU A 331 5.13 15.98 -13.88
CA LEU A 331 6.16 17.05 -13.98
C LEU A 331 6.06 17.88 -15.26
N SER A 332 5.25 17.48 -16.24
CA SER A 332 5.08 18.22 -17.51
C SER A 332 4.52 19.65 -17.34
N PHE A 333 4.03 19.99 -16.15
CA PHE A 333 3.52 21.32 -15.81
C PHE A 333 4.60 22.32 -15.41
N GLU A 334 5.82 21.89 -15.06
CA GLU A 334 6.89 22.84 -14.70
C GLU A 334 7.38 23.68 -15.89
N ASN A 335 7.15 23.20 -17.12
CA ASN A 335 7.61 23.85 -18.34
C ASN A 335 6.60 24.81 -18.98
N ALA A 336 5.35 24.86 -18.49
CA ALA A 336 4.32 25.73 -19.06
C ALA A 336 4.40 27.18 -18.53
N ASP A 337 5.02 27.40 -17.37
CA ASP A 337 5.16 28.73 -16.73
C ASP A 337 6.47 29.46 -17.17
N ARG A 338 7.17 28.98 -18.20
CA ARG A 338 8.42 29.60 -18.75
C ARG A 338 8.30 30.12 -20.18
N GLN A 339 7.10 30.31 -20.72
CA GLN A 339 6.90 30.94 -22.04
C GLN A 339 6.06 32.20 -21.96
#